data_AF-A0A7Z8YLL4-F1
#
_entry.id   AF-A0A7Z8YLL4-F1
#
_cell.length_a   1.000
_cell.length_b   1.000
_cell.length_c   1.000
_cell.angle_alpha   90.00
_cell.angle_beta   90.00
_cell.angle_gamma   90.00
#
_symmetry.space_group_name_H-M   'P 1'
#
loop_
_entity.id
_entity.type
_entity.pdbx_description
1 polymer ?
#
loop_
_entity_poly.entity_id
_entity_poly.type
_entity_poly.pdbx_seq_one_letter_code
_entity_poly.pdbx_strand_id
1 'polypeptide(L)'
;METRRITINIAGRVYPLNVPAAEEETLRKVGKQIENMIKDFEKNFNVQDKQDALAMCALKLGTNAEVISLEKENIIQSSVNQLKKISLKIEETED
;
A
#
# COMPACT_ATOMS: atom_id res chain seq x y z
N MET A 1 -1.10 12.03 22.28
CA MET A 1 -0.80 10.79 21.54
C MET A 1 0.57 10.31 21.98
N GLU A 2 0.69 9.07 22.45
CA GLU A 2 1.96 8.51 22.90
C GLU A 2 2.87 8.28 21.69
N THR A 3 4.08 8.85 21.72
CA THR A 3 5.08 8.72 20.65
C THR A 3 6.16 7.73 21.06
N ARG A 4 6.54 6.83 20.17
CA ARG A 4 7.65 5.89 20.37
C ARG A 4 8.78 6.19 19.40
N ARG A 5 10.02 6.08 19.90
CA ARG A 5 11.21 6.14 19.07
C ARG A 5 11.49 4.76 18.50
N ILE A 6 11.55 4.65 17.18
CA ILE A 6 11.92 3.43 16.47
C ILE A 6 13.10 3.68 15.54
N THR A 7 13.69 2.59 15.10
CA THR A 7 14.79 2.60 14.13
C THR A 7 14.43 1.65 13.01
N ILE A 8 14.40 2.16 11.77
CA ILE A 8 14.13 1.39 10.57
C ILE A 8 15.42 1.29 9.75
N ASN A 9 15.69 0.12 9.17
CA ASN A 9 16.82 -0.09 8.26
C ASN A 9 16.29 -0.30 6.83
N ILE A 10 16.81 0.47 5.87
CA ILE A 10 16.45 0.39 4.45
C ILE A 10 17.73 0.54 3.61
N ALA A 11 18.03 -0.44 2.76
CA ALA A 11 19.20 -0.48 1.86
C ALA A 11 20.55 -0.26 2.56
N GLY A 12 20.65 -0.71 3.82
CA GLY A 12 21.82 -0.53 4.68
C GLY A 12 21.93 0.87 5.32
N ARG A 13 20.88 1.70 5.24
CA ARG A 13 20.78 2.98 5.94
C ARG A 13 19.83 2.89 7.12
N VAL A 14 20.25 3.45 8.24
CA VAL A 14 19.51 3.42 9.50
C VAL A 14 18.80 4.77 9.71
N TYR A 15 17.47 4.73 9.82
CA TYR A 15 16.62 5.89 10.02
C TYR A 15 15.97 5.84 11.41
N PRO A 16 16.42 6.67 12.37
CA PRO A 16 15.72 6.85 13.64
C PRO A 16 14.49 7.75 13.44
N LEU A 17 13.31 7.29 13.85
CA LEU A 17 12.04 7.98 13.68
C LEU A 17 11.29 8.05 15.02
N ASN A 18 10.57 9.13 15.26
CA ASN A 18 9.61 9.25 16.36
C ASN A 18 8.21 9.16 15.77
N VAL A 19 7.45 8.14 16.12
CA VAL A 19 6.19 7.79 15.47
C VAL A 19 5.09 7.58 16.50
N PRO A 20 3.81 7.81 16.16
CA PRO A 20 2.70 7.46 17.04
C PRO A 20 2.71 5.97 17.37
N ALA A 21 2.44 5.60 18.62
CA ALA A 21 2.47 4.19 19.06
C ALA A 21 1.54 3.28 18.24
N ALA A 22 0.44 3.81 17.70
CA ALA A 22 -0.50 3.08 16.85
C ALA A 22 0.06 2.71 15.47
N GLU A 23 1.04 3.46 14.96
CA GLU A 23 1.59 3.27 13.60
C GLU A 23 2.93 2.52 13.61
N GLU A 24 3.49 2.29 14.80
CA GLU A 24 4.83 1.75 14.99
C GLU A 24 5.03 0.38 14.34
N GLU A 25 4.10 -0.54 14.58
CA GLU A 25 4.14 -1.89 14.00
C GLU A 25 4.01 -1.84 12.48
N THR A 26 3.09 -0.99 11.97
CA THR A 26 2.88 -0.79 10.54
C THR A 26 4.15 -0.28 9.87
N LEU A 27 4.81 0.72 10.44
CA LEU A 27 6.05 1.29 9.92
C LEU A 27 7.19 0.27 9.90
N ARG A 28 7.34 -0.55 10.94
CA ARG A 28 8.33 -1.64 10.93
C ARG A 28 8.06 -2.67 9.83
N LYS A 29 6.79 -3.05 9.66
CA LYS A 29 6.38 -4.01 8.62
C LYS A 29 6.67 -3.46 7.22
N VAL A 30 6.30 -2.22 6.96
CA VAL A 30 6.56 -1.53 5.68
C VAL A 30 8.06 -1.40 5.43
N GLY A 31 8.85 -1.00 6.43
CA GLY A 31 10.30 -0.92 6.30
C GLY A 31 10.94 -2.25 5.89
N LYS A 32 10.50 -3.36 6.51
CA LYS A 32 10.96 -4.71 6.14
C LYS A 32 10.52 -5.12 4.73
N GLN A 33 9.32 -4.74 4.30
CA GLN A 33 8.83 -5.01 2.95
C GLN A 33 9.66 -4.28 1.89
N ILE A 34 9.99 -3.00 2.11
CA ILE A 34 10.84 -2.22 1.21
C ILE A 34 12.23 -2.84 1.12
N GLU A 35 12.84 -3.19 2.25
CA GLU A 35 14.15 -3.84 2.30
C GLU A 35 14.20 -5.14 1.50
N ASN A 36 13.16 -5.98 1.62
CA ASN A 36 13.07 -7.22 0.86
C ASN A 36 12.92 -6.94 -0.65
N MET A 37 12.10 -5.95 -1.01
CA MET A 37 11.87 -5.58 -2.41
C MET A 37 13.15 -5.08 -3.08
N ILE A 38 13.95 -4.27 -2.38
CA ILE A 38 15.25 -3.80 -2.87
C ILE A 38 16.18 -4.99 -3.12
N LYS A 39 16.26 -5.94 -2.17
CA LYS A 39 17.08 -7.17 -2.34
C LYS A 39 16.63 -8.03 -3.53
N ASP A 40 15.32 -8.14 -3.74
CA ASP A 40 14.78 -8.86 -4.88
C ASP A 40 15.15 -8.17 -6.21
N PHE A 41 15.12 -6.83 -6.25
CA PHE A 41 15.55 -6.08 -7.44
C PHE A 41 17.06 -6.18 -7.68
N GLU A 42 17.88 -6.04 -6.64
CA GLU A 42 19.34 -6.21 -6.72
C GLU A 42 19.70 -7.61 -7.26
N LYS A 43 19.01 -8.66 -6.78
CA LYS A 43 19.25 -10.05 -7.19
C LYS A 43 18.74 -10.34 -8.62
N ASN A 44 17.53 -9.89 -8.96
CA ASN A 44 16.88 -10.30 -10.21
C ASN A 44 17.25 -9.43 -11.40
N PHE A 45 17.64 -8.17 -11.17
CA PHE A 45 17.90 -7.19 -12.22
C PHE A 45 19.35 -6.69 -12.23
N ASN A 46 20.22 -7.27 -11.39
CA ASN A 46 21.64 -6.91 -11.31
C ASN A 46 21.86 -5.40 -11.09
N VAL A 47 20.90 -4.75 -10.45
CA VAL A 47 20.89 -3.30 -10.21
C VAL A 47 21.97 -2.99 -9.19
N GLN A 48 23.06 -2.39 -9.65
CA GLN A 48 24.19 -2.02 -8.79
C GLN A 48 23.97 -0.67 -8.10
N ASP A 49 23.15 0.21 -8.69
CA ASP A 49 22.83 1.50 -8.07
C ASP A 49 21.61 1.38 -7.14
N LYS A 50 21.84 1.65 -5.86
CA LYS A 50 20.78 1.67 -4.84
C LYS A 50 19.69 2.71 -5.13
N GLN A 51 20.02 3.78 -5.86
CA GLN A 51 19.04 4.79 -6.26
C GLN A 51 18.06 4.24 -7.30
N ASP A 52 18.56 3.50 -8.29
CA ASP A 52 17.72 2.86 -9.31
C ASP A 52 16.86 1.76 -8.70
N ALA A 53 17.40 0.98 -7.76
CA ALA A 53 16.62 -0.03 -7.03
C ALA A 53 15.47 0.62 -6.23
N LEU A 54 15.72 1.78 -5.62
CA LEU A 54 14.68 2.56 -4.93
C LEU A 54 13.64 3.14 -5.90
N ALA A 55 14.07 3.60 -7.08
CA ALA A 55 13.15 4.08 -8.11
C ALA A 55 12.23 2.96 -8.64
N MET A 56 12.77 1.75 -8.83
CA MET A 56 11.98 0.57 -9.20
C MET A 56 10.97 0.19 -8.11
N CYS A 57 11.38 0.23 -6.84
CA CYS A 57 10.47 0.03 -5.71
C CYS A 57 9.34 1.07 -5.70
N ALA A 58 9.66 2.36 -5.89
CA ALA A 58 8.68 3.43 -5.93
C ALA A 58 7.68 3.24 -7.08
N LEU A 59 8.17 2.89 -8.27
CA LEU A 59 7.33 2.57 -9.43
C LEU A 59 6.40 1.39 -9.13
N LYS A 60 6.92 0.30 -8.59
CA LYS A 60 6.12 -0.89 -8.28
C LYS A 60 5.03 -0.60 -7.24
N LEU A 61 5.37 0.13 -6.19
CA LEU A 61 4.41 0.53 -5.16
C LEU A 61 3.36 1.49 -5.70
N GLY A 62 3.75 2.47 -6.52
CA GLY A 62 2.83 3.39 -7.18
C GLY A 62 1.84 2.68 -8.09
N THR A 63 2.32 1.79 -8.96
CA THR A 63 1.46 0.97 -9.83
C THR A 63 0.49 0.11 -9.03
N ASN A 64 0.95 -0.53 -7.95
CA ASN A 64 0.08 -1.33 -7.10
C ASN A 64 -1.00 -0.47 -6.41
N ALA A 65 -0.65 0.74 -5.95
CA ALA A 65 -1.61 1.66 -5.34
C ALA A 65 -2.69 2.10 -6.34
N GLU A 66 -2.30 2.39 -7.57
CA GLU A 66 -3.23 2.76 -8.64
C GLU A 66 -4.19 1.62 -8.99
N VAL A 67 -3.67 0.39 -9.13
CA VAL A 67 -4.50 -0.80 -9.38
C VAL A 67 -5.53 -1.01 -8.27
N ILE A 68 -5.12 -0.89 -7.00
CA ILE A 68 -6.03 -1.02 -5.85
C ILE A 68 -7.09 0.10 -5.86
N SER A 69 -6.72 1.32 -6.25
CA SER A 69 -7.66 2.44 -6.38
C SER A 69 -8.74 2.15 -7.42
N LEU A 70 -8.34 1.67 -8.60
CA LEU A 70 -9.25 1.29 -9.68
C LEU A 70 -10.16 0.12 -9.29
N GLU A 71 -9.62 -0.92 -8.63
CA GLU A 71 -10.42 -2.03 -8.12
C GLU A 71 -11.46 -1.56 -7.10
N LYS A 72 -11.08 -0.67 -6.18
CA LYS A 72 -12.00 -0.11 -5.20
C LYS A 72 -13.12 0.68 -5.86
N GLU A 73 -12.81 1.50 -6.86
CA GLU A 73 -13.81 2.25 -7.61
C GLU A 73 -14.81 1.31 -8.32
N ASN A 74 -14.31 0.25 -8.97
CA ASN A 74 -15.15 -0.78 -9.59
C ASN A 74 -16.07 -1.48 -8.58
N ILE A 75 -15.54 -1.84 -7.41
CA ILE A 75 -16.33 -2.47 -6.34
C ILE A 75 -17.43 -1.51 -5.85
N ILE A 76 -17.11 -0.24 -5.64
CA ILE A 76 -18.10 0.77 -5.23
C ILE A 76 -19.19 0.92 -6.30
N GLN A 77 -18.82 1.07 -7.57
CA GLN A 77 -19.79 1.18 -8.66
C GLN A 77 -20.70 -0.06 -8.77
N SER A 78 -20.13 -1.25 -8.64
CA SER A 78 -20.91 -2.49 -8.65
C SER A 78 -21.88 -2.58 -7.48
N SER A 79 -21.45 -2.16 -6.28
CA SER A 79 -22.28 -2.13 -5.07
C SER A 79 -23.42 -1.12 -5.21
N VAL A 80 -23.14 0.09 -5.71
CA VAL A 80 -24.15 1.12 -5.98
C VAL A 80 -25.17 0.62 -7.00
N ASN A 81 -24.73 -0.04 -8.06
CA ASN A 81 -25.63 -0.61 -9.07
C ASN A 81 -26.49 -1.74 -8.50
N GLN A 82 -25.95 -2.59 -7.63
CA GLN A 82 -26.73 -3.61 -6.94
C GLN A 82 -27.77 -2.99 -6.00
N LEU A 83 -27.40 -1.97 -5.23
CA LEU A 83 -28.32 -1.24 -4.35
C LEU A 83 -29.46 -0.59 -5.14
N LYS A 84 -29.18 0.05 -6.29
CA LYS A 84 -30.20 0.61 -7.18
C LYS A 84 -31.15 -0.46 -7.73
N LYS A 85 -30.63 -1.64 -8.09
CA LYS A 85 -31.48 -2.76 -8.54
C LYS A 85 -32.40 -3.25 -7.43
N ILE A 86 -31.92 -3.26 -6.19
CA ILE A 86 -32.73 -3.65 -5.03
C ILE A 86 -33.80 -2.59 -4.74
N SER A 87 -33.47 -1.30 -4.78
CA SER A 87 -34.45 -0.24 -4.54
C SER A 87 -35.58 -0.24 -5.57
N LEU A 88 -35.25 -0.41 -6.86
CA LEU A 88 -36.26 -0.53 -7.92
C LEU A 88 -37.21 -1.71 -7.70
N LYS A 89 -36.68 -2.87 -7.29
CA LYS A 89 -37.51 -4.05 -7.00
C LYS A 89 -38.44 -3.86 -5.81
N ILE A 90 -38.04 -3.05 -4.82
CA ILE A 90 -38.89 -2.75 -3.66
C ILE A 90 -40.07 -1.88 -4.11
N GLU A 91 -39.79 -0.83 -4.89
CA GLU A 91 -40.82 0.04 -5.47
C GLU A 91 -41.82 -0.76 -6.33
N GLU A 92 -41.35 -1.70 -7.14
CA GLU A 92 -42.21 -2.58 -7.94
C GLU A 92 -43.09 -3.55 -7.12
N THR A 93 -42.79 -3.78 -5.85
CA THR A 93 -43.58 -4.65 -4.95
C THR A 93 -44.51 -3.88 -4.01
N GLU A 94 -44.39 -2.55 -3.95
CA GLU A 94 -45.27 -1.69 -3.15
C GLU A 94 -46.52 -1.22 -3.93
N ASP A 95 -46.55 -1.39 -5.26
CA ASP A 95 -47.74 -1.31 -6.13
C ASP A 95 -48.47 -2.66 -6.27
#